data_AF-Q45131-F1
#
_entry.id   AF-Q45131-F1
#
_cell.length_a   1.000
_cell.length_b   1.000
_cell.length_c   1.000
_cell.angle_alpha   90.00
_cell.angle_beta   90.00
_cell.angle_gamma   90.00
#
_symmetry.space_group_name_H-M   'P 1'
#
loop_
_entity.id
_entity.type
_entity.pdbx_description
1 polymer ?
#
loop_
_entity_poly.entity_id
_entity_poly.type
_entity_poly.pdbx_seq_one_letter_code
_entity_poly.pdbx_strand_id
1 'polypeptide(L)'
;MINSEFSIEEHVKYAERLQDERGLTKEDADEEAFRVQLNEVAVINRAIDVGINVSEEEAFQKSQETREDLENEEAENVKEVLIGIQEEIEQLGISEDDYWNEYMLSSYAHAVMREKLMEYEQNENPMKNWNELQQEIIEEFTVSQSQQINEFKREIGMR
;
A
#
# COMPACT_ATOMS: atom_id res chain seq x y z
N MET A 1 6.21 -8.53 9.38
CA MET A 1 7.16 -7.41 9.60
C MET A 1 6.80 -6.38 8.55
N ILE A 2 6.56 -5.12 8.94
CA ILE A 2 6.15 -4.06 8.00
C ILE A 2 7.27 -3.88 6.97
N ASN A 3 6.95 -4.02 5.69
CA ASN A 3 7.94 -3.89 4.63
C ASN A 3 8.16 -2.40 4.34
N SER A 4 9.35 -1.91 4.68
CA SER A 4 9.77 -0.53 4.43
C SER A 4 10.70 -0.43 3.22
N GLU A 5 10.74 -1.47 2.39
CA GLU A 5 11.62 -1.58 1.23
C GLU A 5 10.81 -1.84 -0.04
N PHE A 6 11.41 -1.49 -1.18
CA PHE A 6 10.85 -1.84 -2.48
C PHE A 6 10.85 -3.35 -2.70
N SER A 7 9.79 -3.87 -3.32
CA SER A 7 9.65 -5.30 -3.64
C SER A 7 9.43 -5.49 -5.13
N ILE A 8 10.36 -6.20 -5.79
CA ILE A 8 10.22 -6.56 -7.21
C ILE A 8 8.98 -7.43 -7.43
N GLU A 9 8.71 -8.37 -6.51
CA GLU A 9 7.56 -9.26 -6.63
C GLU A 9 6.23 -8.50 -6.59
N GLU A 10 6.08 -7.59 -5.62
CA GLU A 10 4.88 -6.75 -5.50
C GLU A 10 4.75 -5.80 -6.70
N HIS A 11 5.86 -5.26 -7.18
CA HIS A 11 5.88 -4.39 -8.36
C HIS A 11 5.37 -5.13 -9.60
N VAL A 12 5.92 -6.31 -9.87
CA VAL A 12 5.52 -7.12 -11.02
C VAL A 12 4.05 -7.52 -10.90
N LYS A 13 3.61 -8.03 -9.74
CA LYS A 13 2.20 -8.39 -9.51
C LYS A 13 1.27 -7.20 -9.75
N TYR A 14 1.64 -6.02 -9.26
CA TYR A 14 0.80 -4.83 -9.41
C TYR A 14 0.81 -4.27 -10.84
N ALA A 15 1.96 -4.26 -11.52
CA ALA A 15 2.07 -3.84 -12.92
C ALA A 15 1.30 -4.80 -13.86
N GLU A 16 1.32 -6.10 -13.60
CA GLU A 16 0.50 -7.09 -14.33
C GLU A 16 -0.99 -6.82 -14.12
N ARG A 17 -1.43 -6.61 -12.88
CA ARG A 17 -2.81 -6.25 -12.56
C ARG A 17 -3.26 -4.97 -13.30
N LEU A 18 -2.42 -3.95 -13.33
CA LEU A 18 -2.71 -2.70 -14.04
C LEU A 18 -2.84 -2.89 -15.56
N GLN A 19 -2.07 -3.81 -16.17
CA GLN A 19 -2.23 -4.15 -17.58
C GLN A 19 -3.55 -4.89 -17.83
N ASP A 20 -3.87 -5.87 -16.98
CA ASP A 20 -5.04 -6.73 -17.18
C ASP A 20 -6.36 -6.00 -16.90
N GLU A 21 -6.44 -5.24 -15.80
CA GLU A 21 -7.68 -4.58 -15.37
C GLU A 21 -7.92 -3.23 -16.08
N ARG A 22 -6.85 -2.50 -16.40
CA ARG A 22 -6.94 -1.13 -16.95
C ARG A 22 -6.50 -1.03 -18.40
N GLY A 23 -5.99 -2.11 -18.99
CA GLY A 23 -5.52 -2.14 -20.38
C GLY A 23 -4.31 -1.23 -20.64
N LEU A 24 -3.52 -0.94 -19.60
CA LEU A 24 -2.32 -0.12 -19.73
C LEU A 24 -1.25 -0.84 -20.55
N THR A 25 -0.36 -0.07 -21.19
CA THR A 25 0.86 -0.66 -21.75
C THR A 25 1.77 -1.10 -20.61
N LYS A 26 2.70 -2.03 -20.89
CA LYS A 26 3.70 -2.45 -19.91
C LYS A 26 4.46 -1.25 -19.32
N GLU A 27 4.88 -0.31 -20.17
CA GLU A 27 5.63 0.88 -19.75
C GLU A 27 4.80 1.76 -18.81
N ASP A 28 3.55 2.06 -19.16
CA ASP A 28 2.66 2.87 -18.33
C ASP A 28 2.31 2.16 -17.00
N ALA A 29 2.13 0.84 -17.05
CA ALA A 29 1.84 0.05 -15.85
C ALA A 29 3.05 -0.05 -14.91
N ASP A 30 4.25 -0.21 -15.45
CA ASP A 30 5.50 -0.19 -14.68
C ASP A 30 5.71 1.20 -14.04
N GLU A 31 5.46 2.29 -14.76
CA GLU A 31 5.61 3.64 -14.21
C GLU A 31 4.59 3.92 -13.09
N GLU A 32 3.33 3.53 -13.30
CA GLU A 32 2.27 3.68 -12.30
C GLU A 32 2.54 2.80 -11.06
N ALA A 33 2.97 1.55 -11.24
CA ALA A 33 3.31 0.65 -10.16
C ALA A 33 4.49 1.18 -9.33
N PHE A 34 5.54 1.68 -10.00
CA PHE A 34 6.68 2.32 -9.33
C PHE A 34 6.23 3.53 -8.51
N ARG A 35 5.35 4.37 -9.05
CA ARG A 35 4.84 5.55 -8.32
C ARG A 35 4.07 5.16 -7.05
N VAL A 36 3.23 4.12 -7.13
CA VAL A 36 2.46 3.63 -5.98
C VAL A 36 3.41 3.06 -4.91
N GLN A 37 4.37 2.22 -5.29
CA GLN A 37 5.36 1.71 -4.35
C GLN A 37 6.22 2.81 -3.74
N LEU A 38 6.69 3.78 -4.54
CA LEU A 38 7.47 4.92 -4.02
C LEU A 38 6.68 5.68 -2.95
N ASN A 39 5.39 5.93 -3.20
CA ASN A 39 4.51 6.59 -2.25
C ASN A 39 4.40 5.78 -0.95
N GLU A 40 4.13 4.49 -1.06
CA GLU A 40 3.95 3.60 0.09
C GLU A 40 5.22 3.49 0.92
N VAL A 41 6.36 3.20 0.28
CA VAL A 41 7.66 3.08 0.94
C VAL A 41 8.05 4.39 1.61
N ALA A 42 7.85 5.55 0.96
CA ALA A 42 8.16 6.86 1.54
C ALA A 42 7.32 7.13 2.80
N VAL A 43 6.02 6.86 2.75
CA VAL A 43 5.09 7.04 3.88
C VAL A 43 5.45 6.10 5.04
N ILE A 44 5.74 4.83 4.76
CA ILE A 44 6.13 3.86 5.79
C ILE A 44 7.44 4.25 6.45
N ASN A 45 8.47 4.62 5.67
CA ASN A 45 9.74 5.07 6.22
C ASN A 45 9.56 6.32 7.08
N ARG A 46 8.76 7.28 6.63
CA ARG A 46 8.45 8.47 7.43
C ARG A 46 7.76 8.12 8.74
N ALA A 47 6.79 7.20 8.72
CA ALA A 47 6.11 6.74 9.94
C ALA A 47 7.10 6.11 10.93
N ILE A 48 8.01 5.28 10.45
CA ILE A 48 9.07 4.67 11.26
C ILE A 48 9.98 5.75 11.86
N ASP A 49 10.40 6.73 11.06
CA ASP A 49 11.29 7.82 11.50
C ASP A 49 10.69 8.66 12.63
N VAL A 50 9.36 8.87 12.61
CA VAL A 50 8.65 9.60 13.68
C VAL A 50 8.19 8.70 14.82
N GLY A 51 8.59 7.42 14.82
CA GLY A 51 8.35 6.47 15.90
C GLY A 51 6.95 5.86 15.93
N ILE A 52 6.20 5.94 14.83
CA ILE A 52 4.91 5.27 14.69
C ILE A 52 5.16 3.77 14.51
N ASN A 53 4.50 2.97 15.33
CA ASN A 53 4.47 1.52 15.21
C ASN A 53 3.01 1.05 15.15
N VAL A 54 2.80 -0.07 14.47
CA VAL A 54 1.50 -0.75 14.38
C VAL A 54 1.65 -2.14 14.96
N SER A 55 0.79 -2.49 15.90
CA SER A 55 0.75 -3.84 16.46
C SER A 55 0.01 -4.79 15.52
N GLU A 56 0.26 -6.09 15.67
CA GLU A 56 -0.50 -7.12 14.95
C GLU A 56 -1.99 -7.05 15.30
N GLU A 57 -2.33 -6.71 16.55
CA GLU A 57 -3.72 -6.53 16.99
C GLU A 57 -4.41 -5.36 16.28
N GLU A 58 -3.71 -4.23 16.07
CA GLU A 58 -4.25 -3.10 15.33
C GLU A 58 -4.47 -3.44 13.84
N ALA A 59 -3.52 -4.15 13.23
CA ALA A 59 -3.66 -4.62 11.85
C ALA A 59 -4.82 -5.63 11.72
N PHE A 60 -4.97 -6.53 12.68
CA PHE A 60 -6.07 -7.49 12.72
C PHE A 60 -7.41 -6.80 12.90
N GLN A 61 -7.52 -5.84 13.82
CA GLN A 61 -8.75 -5.06 14.02
C GLN A 61 -9.16 -4.35 12.73
N LYS A 62 -8.23 -3.66 12.06
CA LYS A 62 -8.51 -3.01 10.78
C LYS A 62 -8.94 -3.98 9.68
N SER A 63 -8.35 -5.18 9.67
CA SER A 63 -8.74 -6.26 8.75
C SER A 63 -10.19 -6.69 8.98
N GLN A 64 -10.58 -6.92 10.24
CA GLN A 64 -11.94 -7.31 10.60
C GLN A 64 -12.96 -6.19 10.35
N GLU A 65 -12.63 -4.94 10.66
CA GLU A 65 -13.47 -3.78 10.33
C GLU A 65 -13.74 -3.71 8.82
N THR A 66 -12.71 -3.87 8.00
CA THR A 66 -12.87 -3.83 6.54
C THR A 66 -13.68 -5.02 6.02
N ARG A 67 -13.50 -6.22 6.61
CA ARG A 67 -14.33 -7.40 6.30
C ARG A 67 -15.80 -7.12 6.62
N GLU A 68 -16.09 -6.59 7.81
CA GLU A 68 -17.45 -6.28 8.25
C GLU A 68 -18.11 -5.21 7.37
N ASP A 69 -17.38 -4.15 6.99
CA ASP A 69 -17.86 -3.09 6.09
C ASP A 69 -18.25 -3.65 4.71
N LEU A 70 -17.48 -4.61 4.19
CA LEU A 70 -17.79 -5.29 2.93
C LEU A 70 -18.99 -6.25 3.06
N GLU A 71 -19.10 -6.99 4.16
CA GLU A 71 -20.23 -7.91 4.40
C GLU A 71 -21.56 -7.17 4.56
N ASN A 72 -21.54 -5.95 5.09
CA ASN A 72 -22.73 -5.11 5.31
C ASN A 72 -23.20 -4.35 4.04
N GLU A 73 -22.55 -4.55 2.89
CA GLU A 73 -22.86 -3.89 1.61
C GLU A 73 -22.87 -2.34 1.68
N GLU A 74 -22.04 -1.71 2.53
CA GLU A 74 -22.09 -0.26 2.75
C GLU A 74 -21.52 0.58 1.58
N ALA A 75 -20.83 -0.03 0.60
CA ALA A 75 -20.25 0.68 -0.55
C ALA A 75 -20.91 0.33 -1.90
N GLU A 76 -20.96 1.30 -2.83
CA GLU A 76 -21.62 1.14 -4.15
C GLU A 76 -21.03 0.00 -5.00
N ASN A 77 -19.78 -0.39 -4.76
CA ASN A 77 -19.03 -1.38 -5.53
C ASN A 77 -18.71 -2.67 -4.74
N VAL A 78 -19.34 -2.90 -3.58
CA VAL A 78 -19.04 -4.05 -2.70
C VAL A 78 -19.03 -5.37 -3.46
N LYS A 79 -20.01 -5.62 -4.34
CA LYS A 79 -20.09 -6.89 -5.10
C LYS A 79 -18.88 -7.13 -6.00
N GLU A 80 -18.38 -6.09 -6.64
CA GLU A 80 -17.20 -6.19 -7.51
C GLU A 80 -15.93 -6.44 -6.68
N VAL A 81 -15.81 -5.75 -5.53
CA VAL A 81 -14.70 -5.95 -4.59
C VAL A 81 -14.71 -7.37 -4.04
N LEU A 82 -15.87 -7.89 -3.60
CA LEU A 82 -16.00 -9.25 -3.09
C LEU A 82 -15.68 -10.32 -4.15
N ILE A 83 -16.04 -10.09 -5.42
CA ILE A 83 -15.65 -10.99 -6.51
C ILE A 83 -14.13 -11.00 -6.66
N GLY A 84 -13.48 -9.83 -6.69
CA GLY A 84 -12.02 -9.74 -6.79
C GLY A 84 -11.31 -10.42 -5.62
N ILE A 85 -11.81 -10.24 -4.39
CA ILE A 85 -11.27 -10.94 -3.20
C ILE A 85 -11.42 -12.45 -3.35
N GLN A 86 -12.58 -12.93 -3.80
CA GLN A 86 -12.82 -14.36 -3.99
C GLN A 86 -11.89 -14.97 -5.06
N GLU A 87 -11.67 -14.27 -6.17
CA GLU A 87 -10.74 -14.69 -7.22
C GLU A 87 -9.29 -14.75 -6.68
N GLU A 88 -8.88 -13.77 -5.87
CA GLU A 88 -7.55 -13.77 -5.23
C GLU A 88 -7.41 -14.93 -4.22
N ILE A 89 -8.43 -15.20 -3.40
CA ILE A 89 -8.46 -16.35 -2.48
C ILE A 89 -8.31 -17.67 -3.25
N GLU A 90 -9.05 -17.84 -4.35
CA GLU A 90 -8.96 -19.03 -5.20
C GLU A 90 -7.59 -19.19 -5.86
N GLN A 91 -7.00 -18.10 -6.34
CA GLN A 91 -5.67 -18.09 -6.94
C GLN A 91 -4.58 -18.46 -5.93
N LEU A 92 -4.69 -17.96 -4.70
CA LEU A 92 -3.77 -18.24 -3.61
C LEU A 92 -3.97 -19.65 -3.02
N GLY A 93 -5.15 -20.26 -3.21
CA GLY A 93 -5.48 -21.56 -2.66
C GLY A 93 -5.58 -21.56 -1.13
N ILE A 94 -5.93 -20.42 -0.54
CA ILE A 94 -6.10 -20.24 0.91
C ILE A 94 -7.58 -20.22 1.29
N SER A 95 -7.88 -20.34 2.59
CA SER A 95 -9.25 -20.10 3.05
C SER A 95 -9.54 -18.61 3.18
N GLU A 96 -10.82 -18.23 3.19
CA GLU A 96 -11.24 -16.86 3.45
C GLU A 96 -10.75 -16.37 4.83
N ASP A 97 -10.77 -17.24 5.84
CA ASP A 97 -10.25 -16.90 7.16
C ASP A 97 -8.73 -16.67 7.12
N ASP A 98 -7.95 -17.48 6.41
CA ASP A 98 -6.51 -17.25 6.25
C ASP A 98 -6.23 -15.95 5.48
N TYR A 99 -7.10 -15.60 4.52
CA TYR A 99 -7.00 -14.34 3.79
C TYR A 99 -7.12 -13.13 4.73
N TRP A 100 -8.17 -13.09 5.56
CA TRP A 100 -8.41 -11.97 6.48
C TRP A 100 -7.50 -11.97 7.71
N ASN A 101 -7.18 -13.15 8.25
CA ASN A 101 -6.50 -13.28 9.52
C ASN A 101 -4.97 -13.40 9.39
N GLU A 102 -4.44 -13.69 8.21
CA GLU A 102 -3.00 -13.82 7.99
C GLU A 102 -2.52 -13.04 6.77
N TYR A 103 -3.07 -13.32 5.58
CA TYR A 103 -2.57 -12.77 4.31
C TYR A 103 -2.63 -11.24 4.27
N MET A 104 -3.78 -10.67 4.64
CA MET A 104 -4.01 -9.23 4.56
C MET A 104 -3.43 -8.42 5.71
N LEU A 105 -2.90 -9.07 6.77
CA LEU A 105 -2.43 -8.37 7.95
C LEU A 105 -1.32 -7.36 7.64
N SER A 106 -0.42 -7.67 6.71
CA SER A 106 0.65 -6.73 6.35
C SER A 106 0.08 -5.48 5.66
N SER A 107 -0.85 -5.67 4.72
CA SER A 107 -1.52 -4.57 4.02
C SER A 107 -2.31 -3.68 4.99
N TYR A 108 -3.03 -4.28 5.95
CA TYR A 108 -3.74 -3.51 6.96
C TYR A 108 -2.81 -2.83 7.97
N ALA A 109 -1.65 -3.43 8.28
CA ALA A 109 -0.63 -2.75 9.06
C ALA A 109 -0.13 -1.47 8.34
N HIS A 110 0.09 -1.52 7.03
CA HIS A 110 0.46 -0.36 6.22
C HIS A 110 -0.64 0.71 6.20
N ALA A 111 -1.91 0.28 6.06
CA ALA A 111 -3.06 1.20 6.09
C ALA A 111 -3.15 1.94 7.44
N VAL A 112 -3.09 1.23 8.56
CA VAL A 112 -3.10 1.83 9.91
C VAL A 112 -1.90 2.75 10.11
N MET A 113 -0.71 2.35 9.63
CA MET A 113 0.50 3.17 9.74
C MET A 113 0.36 4.50 8.98
N ARG A 114 -0.22 4.46 7.77
CA ARG A 114 -0.53 5.65 6.97
C ARG A 114 -1.54 6.56 7.67
N GLU A 115 -2.62 5.99 8.22
CA GLU A 115 -3.65 6.76 8.95
C GLU A 115 -3.04 7.49 10.15
N LYS A 116 -2.23 6.80 10.95
CA LYS A 116 -1.50 7.38 12.09
C LYS A 116 -0.53 8.48 11.66
N LEU A 117 0.21 8.28 10.57
CA LEU A 117 1.14 9.30 10.07
C LEU A 117 0.40 10.53 9.57
N MET A 118 -0.71 10.35 8.86
CA MET A 118 -1.54 11.45 8.40
C MET A 118 -2.02 12.30 9.59
N GLU A 119 -2.54 11.67 10.64
CA GLU A 119 -2.96 12.38 11.86
C GLU A 119 -1.78 13.12 12.51
N TYR A 120 -0.63 12.46 12.66
CA TYR A 120 0.58 13.06 13.23
C TYR A 120 1.02 14.31 12.45
N GLU A 121 1.20 14.19 11.13
CA GLU A 121 1.71 15.29 10.29
C GLU A 121 0.73 16.46 10.22
N GLN A 122 -0.58 16.20 10.18
CA GLN A 122 -1.60 17.25 10.19
C GLN A 122 -1.66 17.98 11.54
N ASN A 123 -1.41 17.30 12.65
CA ASN A 123 -1.34 17.93 13.96
C ASN A 123 -0.09 18.82 14.12
N GLU A 124 1.06 18.39 13.58
CA GLU A 124 2.30 19.18 13.59
C GLU A 124 2.26 20.35 12.58
N ASN A 125 1.54 20.17 11.46
CA ASN A 125 1.48 21.13 10.36
C ASN A 125 0.03 21.45 9.94
N PRO A 126 -0.79 22.08 10.81
CA PRO A 126 -2.24 22.23 10.61
C PRO A 126 -2.64 23.16 9.45
N MET A 127 -1.67 23.85 8.83
CA MET A 127 -1.90 24.72 7.66
C MET A 127 -1.80 23.98 6.33
N LYS A 128 -1.24 22.77 6.33
CA LYS A 128 -1.07 21.94 5.12
C LYS A 128 -2.11 20.83 5.12
N ASN A 129 -2.65 20.54 3.94
CA ASN A 129 -3.48 19.36 3.78
C ASN A 129 -2.60 18.10 3.60
N TRP A 130 -3.21 16.92 3.70
CA TRP A 130 -2.47 15.66 3.61
C TRP A 130 -1.72 15.49 2.28
N ASN A 131 -2.30 15.92 1.15
CA ASN A 131 -1.64 15.77 -0.15
C ASN A 131 -0.36 16.60 -0.24
N GLU A 132 -0.36 17.82 0.34
CA GLU A 132 0.85 18.66 0.42
C GLU A 132 1.91 18.00 1.30
N LEU A 133 1.53 17.51 2.48
CA LEU A 133 2.43 16.83 3.41
C LEU A 133 3.01 15.55 2.80
N GLN A 134 2.18 14.75 2.16
CA GLN A 134 2.58 13.52 1.50
C GLN A 134 3.55 13.79 0.34
N GLN A 135 3.31 14.84 -0.46
CA GLN A 135 4.22 15.23 -1.54
C GLN A 135 5.59 15.62 -0.98
N GLU A 136 5.64 16.38 0.11
CA GLU A 136 6.89 16.75 0.79
C GLU A 136 7.63 15.51 1.30
N ILE A 137 6.92 14.57 1.92
CA ILE A 137 7.50 13.29 2.38
C ILE A 137 8.13 12.52 1.21
N ILE A 138 7.43 12.42 0.07
CA ILE A 138 7.92 11.72 -1.12
C ILE A 138 9.17 12.42 -1.69
N GLU A 139 9.18 13.75 -1.73
CA GLU A 139 10.33 14.53 -2.20
C GLU A 139 11.55 14.36 -1.30
N GLU A 140 11.37 14.47 0.02
CA GLU A 140 12.43 14.23 1.01
C GLU A 140 12.97 12.80 0.93
N PHE A 141 12.08 11.82 0.81
CA PHE A 141 12.45 10.42 0.62
C PHE A 141 13.22 10.22 -0.69
N THR A 142 12.79 10.83 -1.78
CA THR A 142 13.46 10.72 -3.09
C THR A 142 14.87 11.27 -3.06
N VAL A 143 15.09 12.39 -2.36
CA VAL A 143 16.42 12.98 -2.19
C VAL A 143 17.30 12.10 -1.30
N SER A 144 16.78 11.68 -0.15
CA SER A 144 17.56 10.93 0.85
C SER A 144 17.87 9.49 0.43
N GLN A 145 16.94 8.81 -0.26
CA GLN A 145 17.06 7.42 -0.71
C GLN A 145 17.33 7.27 -2.21
N SER A 146 17.89 8.30 -2.83
CA SER A 146 18.15 8.33 -4.29
C SER A 146 18.92 7.11 -4.81
N GLN A 147 19.88 6.59 -4.05
CA GLN A 147 20.63 5.39 -4.44
C GLN A 147 19.74 4.14 -4.48
N GLN A 148 18.97 3.89 -3.42
CA GLN A 148 18.04 2.75 -3.34
C GLN A 148 17.00 2.82 -4.45
N ILE A 149 16.43 4.00 -4.69
CA ILE A 149 15.43 4.21 -5.76
C ILE A 149 16.02 3.91 -7.14
N ASN A 150 17.23 4.40 -7.42
CA ASN A 150 17.89 4.16 -8.71
C ASN A 150 18.27 2.68 -8.90
N GLU A 151 18.65 2.00 -7.83
CA GLU A 151 18.90 0.56 -7.85
C GLU A 151 17.63 -0.22 -8.17
N PHE A 152 16.53 0.08 -7.48
CA PHE A 152 15.24 -0.54 -7.73
C PHE A 152 14.75 -0.30 -9.16
N LYS A 153 14.77 0.95 -9.64
CA LYS A 153 14.44 1.30 -11.04
C LYS A 153 15.23 0.46 -12.05
N ARG A 154 16.53 0.29 -11.82
CA ARG A 154 17.40 -0.52 -12.68
C ARG A 154 16.98 -1.99 -12.69
N GLU A 155 16.58 -2.54 -11.54
CA GLU A 155 16.15 -3.94 -11.41
C GLU A 155 14.82 -4.20 -12.13
N ILE A 156 13.88 -3.27 -12.08
CA ILE A 156 12.60 -3.35 -12.82
C ILE A 156 12.73 -2.90 -14.29
N GLY A 157 13.92 -2.47 -14.73
CA GLY A 157 14.19 -2.10 -16.12
C GLY A 157 13.75 -0.69 -16.51
N MET A 158 13.45 0.17 -15.54
CA MET A 158 13.21 1.60 -15.73
C MET A 158 14.53 2.38 -15.85
N ARG A 159 14.52 3.46 -16.62
CA ARG A 159 15.69 4.34 -16.84
C ARG A 159 15.75 5.52 -15.88
#